data_AF-A0A9W9Q9C8-F1
#
_entry.id   AF-A0A9W9Q9C8-F1
#
_cell.length_a   1.000
_cell.length_b   1.000
_cell.length_c   1.000
_cell.angle_alpha   90.00
_cell.angle_beta   90.00
_cell.angle_gamma   90.00
#
_symmetry.space_group_name_H-M   'P 1'
#
loop_
_entity.id
_entity.type
_entity.pdbx_description
1 polymer ?
#
loop_
_entity_poly.entity_id
_entity_poly.type
_entity_poly.pdbx_seq_one_letter_code
_entity_poly.pdbx_strand_id
1 'polypeptide(L)'
;MAHRIVSQVVVTGARVFGRAFAEAYKQAQATGKYKGQQGASGGSLTSSNLSIDEACKILNVKPPASGEHNLEHVMNRFKKLFDINNPEKGGSFYLQSKILRARERLEMEFREAERKVAHDKELKEGWNPKVYKD
;
A
#
# COMPACT_ATOMS: atom_id res chain seq x y z
N MET A 1 19.28 7.00 53.62
CA MET A 1 19.98 7.12 52.33
C MET A 1 19.37 6.30 51.19
N ALA A 2 18.81 5.11 51.42
CA ALA A 2 18.24 4.25 50.36
C ALA A 2 17.00 4.81 49.63
N HIS A 3 16.10 5.51 50.32
CA HIS A 3 14.88 6.06 49.72
C HIS A 3 15.15 7.14 48.66
N ARG A 4 16.28 7.86 48.74
CA ARG A 4 16.68 8.88 47.76
C ARG A 4 17.17 8.25 46.46
N ILE A 5 17.84 7.10 46.54
CA ILE A 5 18.33 6.36 45.37
C ILE A 5 17.16 5.71 44.63
N VAL A 6 16.23 5.09 45.36
CA VAL A 6 15.03 4.48 44.77
C VAL A 6 14.15 5.54 44.10
N SER A 7 13.91 6.68 44.74
CA SER A 7 13.11 7.76 44.13
C SER A 7 13.79 8.36 42.89
N GLN A 8 15.12 8.47 42.90
CA GLN A 8 15.88 9.00 41.76
C GLN A 8 15.85 8.04 40.57
N VAL A 9 15.97 6.73 40.78
CA VAL A 9 15.85 5.72 39.71
C VAL A 9 14.44 5.71 39.10
N VAL A 10 13.40 5.75 39.93
CA VAL A 10 12.01 5.75 39.47
C VAL A 10 11.68 7.01 38.66
N VAL A 11 12.06 8.20 39.15
CA VAL A 11 11.79 9.46 38.45
C VAL A 11 12.55 9.55 37.12
N THR A 12 13.79 9.05 37.08
CA THR A 12 14.60 9.08 35.85
C THR A 12 14.10 8.06 34.84
N GLY A 13 13.73 6.85 35.29
CA GLY A 13 13.11 5.83 34.45
C GLY A 13 11.78 6.30 33.84
N ALA A 14 10.90 6.89 34.65
CA ALA A 14 9.61 7.39 34.19
C ALA A 14 9.74 8.46 33.09
N ARG A 15 10.75 9.34 33.16
CA ARG A 15 10.99 10.37 32.14
C ARG A 15 11.45 9.81 30.80
N VAL A 16 12.29 8.77 30.82
CA VAL A 16 12.81 8.13 29.60
C VAL A 16 11.70 7.38 28.88
N PHE A 17 10.96 6.55 29.60
CA PHE A 17 9.84 5.80 29.01
C PHE A 17 8.71 6.75 28.56
N GLY A 18 8.34 7.76 29.36
CA GLY A 18 7.30 8.72 29.00
C GLY A 18 7.57 9.49 27.70
N ARG A 19 8.83 9.90 27.46
CA ARG A 19 9.20 10.58 26.20
C ARG A 19 9.12 9.66 24.99
N ALA A 20 9.58 8.41 25.12
CA ALA A 20 9.50 7.43 24.04
C ALA A 20 8.04 7.12 23.65
N PHE A 21 7.15 6.96 24.63
CA PHE A 21 5.71 6.76 24.35
C PHE A 21 5.06 7.99 23.70
N ALA A 22 5.40 9.21 24.14
CA ALA A 22 4.87 10.44 23.55
C ALA A 22 5.34 10.64 22.10
N GLU A 23 6.62 10.35 21.82
CA GLU A 23 7.17 10.41 20.46
C GLU A 23 6.55 9.36 19.54
N ALA A 24 6.39 8.12 20.03
CA ALA A 24 5.69 7.06 19.29
C ALA A 24 4.22 7.43 19.02
N TYR A 25 3.52 7.99 20.00
CA TYR A 25 2.14 8.46 19.83
C TYR A 25 2.05 9.59 18.80
N LYS A 26 2.98 10.54 18.83
CA LYS A 26 3.09 11.62 17.82
C LYS A 26 3.35 11.06 16.42
N GLN A 27 4.23 10.06 16.28
CA GLN A 27 4.49 9.38 15.01
C GLN A 27 3.25 8.60 14.50
N ALA A 28 2.52 7.92 15.40
CA ALA A 28 1.28 7.23 15.06
C ALA A 28 0.20 8.21 14.57
N GLN A 29 0.03 9.36 15.23
CA GLN A 29 -0.90 10.40 14.79
C GLN A 29 -0.50 11.04 13.47
N ALA A 30 0.79 11.34 13.27
CA ALA A 30 1.27 11.90 12.00
C ALA A 30 0.98 10.94 10.84
N THR A 31 1.24 9.65 11.02
CA THR A 31 0.94 8.61 10.01
C THR A 31 -0.56 8.49 9.71
N GLY A 32 -1.42 8.64 10.73
CA GLY A 32 -2.88 8.67 10.56
C GLY A 32 -3.38 9.89 9.77
N LYS A 33 -2.77 11.07 9.96
CA LYS A 33 -3.17 12.29 9.24
C LYS A 33 -2.79 12.26 7.75
N TYR A 34 -1.67 11.65 7.37
CA TYR A 34 -1.33 11.46 5.96
C TYR A 34 -2.26 10.46 5.25
N LYS A 35 -2.86 9.51 5.97
CA LYS A 35 -3.86 8.56 5.43
C LYS A 35 -5.25 9.18 5.22
N GLY A 36 -5.58 10.28 5.90
CA GLY A 36 -6.90 10.93 5.83
C GLY A 36 -7.10 11.85 4.63
N GLN A 37 -6.03 12.32 3.99
CA GLN A 37 -6.11 13.30 2.90
C GLN A 37 -6.17 12.66 1.49
N GLN A 38 -6.00 11.33 1.40
CA GLN A 38 -6.09 10.53 0.18
C GLN A 38 -7.33 9.62 0.23
N GLY A 39 -8.50 10.16 0.63
CA GLY A 39 -9.70 9.35 0.88
C GLY A 39 -11.02 9.99 0.46
N ALA A 40 -11.00 11.06 -0.34
CA ALA A 40 -12.20 11.83 -0.68
C ALA A 40 -12.73 11.57 -2.11
N SER A 41 -12.68 10.33 -2.59
CA SER A 41 -13.40 9.95 -3.81
C SER A 41 -13.81 8.47 -3.79
N GLY A 42 -15.11 8.23 -3.60
CA GLY A 42 -15.78 6.97 -3.97
C GLY A 42 -15.74 5.88 -2.90
N GLY A 43 -16.82 5.77 -2.13
CA GLY A 43 -17.03 4.70 -1.17
C GLY A 43 -17.15 3.33 -1.84
N SER A 44 -16.42 2.36 -1.29
CA SER A 44 -16.85 0.96 -1.29
C SER A 44 -16.51 0.38 0.08
N LEU A 45 -17.55 0.06 0.85
CA LEU A 45 -17.48 -0.65 2.14
C LEU A 45 -17.17 -2.15 1.96
N THR A 46 -16.61 -2.54 0.82
CA THR A 46 -16.12 -3.89 0.56
C THR A 46 -14.73 -4.03 1.16
N SER A 47 -14.61 -4.84 2.20
CA SER A 47 -13.39 -5.52 2.65
C SER A 47 -12.11 -5.20 1.85
N SER A 48 -11.16 -4.53 2.52
CA SER A 48 -9.77 -4.30 2.07
C SER A 48 -9.53 -3.41 0.85
N ASN A 49 -9.47 -2.09 1.09
CA ASN A 49 -8.68 -1.17 0.26
C ASN A 49 -7.19 -1.51 0.41
N LEU A 50 -6.73 -2.54 -0.31
CA LEU A 50 -5.32 -2.90 -0.40
C LEU A 50 -4.59 -1.78 -1.15
N SER A 51 -3.60 -1.15 -0.51
CA SER A 51 -2.83 -0.08 -1.16
C SER A 51 -1.86 -0.63 -2.20
N ILE A 52 -1.40 0.22 -3.12
CA ILE A 52 -0.38 -0.14 -4.11
C ILE A 52 0.91 -0.58 -3.41
N ASP A 53 1.31 0.11 -2.34
CA ASP A 53 2.50 -0.22 -1.58
C ASP A 53 2.37 -1.58 -0.88
N GLU A 54 1.19 -1.89 -0.34
CA GLU A 54 0.90 -3.19 0.25
C GLU A 54 0.91 -4.29 -0.82
N ALA A 55 0.33 -4.05 -1.99
CA ALA A 55 0.35 -5.00 -3.10
C ALA A 55 1.79 -5.27 -3.59
N CYS A 56 2.61 -4.23 -3.72
CA CYS A 56 4.04 -4.34 -4.05
C CYS A 56 4.79 -5.18 -3.01
N LYS A 57 4.52 -4.96 -1.72
CA LYS A 57 5.14 -5.73 -0.62
C LYS A 57 4.71 -7.19 -0.62
N ILE A 58 3.42 -7.47 -0.82
CA ILE A 58 2.88 -8.85 -0.85
C ILE A 58 3.52 -9.65 -1.98
N LEU A 59 3.64 -9.08 -3.17
CA LEU A 59 4.23 -9.77 -4.33
C LEU A 59 5.75 -9.66 -4.40
N ASN A 60 6.35 -8.83 -3.53
CA ASN A 60 7.77 -8.50 -3.49
C ASN A 60 8.26 -7.99 -4.86
N VAL A 61 7.63 -6.90 -5.31
CA VAL A 61 7.93 -6.22 -6.57
C VAL A 61 8.18 -4.74 -6.31
N LYS A 62 8.94 -4.10 -7.20
CA LYS A 62 9.22 -2.66 -7.09
C LYS A 62 7.98 -1.83 -7.48
N PRO A 63 7.82 -0.63 -6.92
CA PRO A 63 6.72 0.25 -7.30
C PRO A 63 6.76 0.63 -8.80
N PRO A 64 5.58 0.83 -9.42
CA PRO A 64 5.43 1.17 -10.83
C PRO A 64 6.14 2.48 -11.24
N ALA A 65 6.49 3.34 -10.30
CA ALA A 65 7.23 4.59 -10.54
C ALA A 65 8.68 4.38 -11.05
N SER A 66 9.17 3.14 -11.09
CA SER A 66 10.56 2.82 -11.46
C SER A 66 10.79 2.71 -12.98
N GLY A 67 9.79 3.02 -13.82
CA GLY A 67 9.91 3.05 -15.28
C GLY A 67 9.88 1.68 -15.98
N GLU A 68 9.80 0.59 -15.22
CA GLU A 68 9.75 -0.77 -15.75
C GLU A 68 8.47 -1.45 -15.23
N HIS A 69 7.40 -1.34 -16.01
CA HIS A 69 6.14 -2.06 -15.76
C HIS A 69 6.34 -3.53 -16.11
N ASN A 70 7.06 -4.24 -15.24
CA ASN A 70 7.47 -5.61 -15.47
C ASN A 70 6.34 -6.58 -15.09
N LEU A 71 5.27 -6.56 -15.89
CA LEU A 71 4.03 -7.33 -15.67
C LEU A 71 4.32 -8.84 -15.64
N GLU A 72 5.29 -9.29 -16.43
CA GLU A 72 5.80 -10.66 -16.41
C GLU A 72 6.37 -11.05 -15.05
N HIS A 73 7.19 -10.18 -14.45
CA HIS A 73 7.74 -10.41 -13.11
C HIS A 73 6.63 -10.50 -12.06
N VAL A 74 5.64 -9.60 -12.11
CA VAL A 74 4.47 -9.64 -11.21
C VAL A 74 3.73 -10.97 -11.34
N MET A 75 3.49 -11.44 -12.55
CA MET A 75 2.78 -12.71 -12.80
C MET A 75 3.56 -13.93 -12.33
N ASN A 76 4.88 -13.95 -12.52
CA ASN A 76 5.75 -15.01 -12.02
C ASN A 76 5.72 -15.08 -10.48
N ARG A 77 5.87 -13.92 -9.82
CA ARG A 77 5.78 -13.81 -8.35
C ARG A 77 4.41 -14.25 -7.84
N PHE A 78 3.34 -13.79 -8.49
CA PHE A 78 1.97 -14.19 -8.18
C PHE A 78 1.80 -15.71 -8.26
N LYS A 79 2.16 -16.33 -9.39
CA LYS A 79 2.00 -17.78 -9.60
C LYS A 79 2.73 -18.58 -8.51
N LYS A 80 4.00 -18.25 -8.24
CA LYS A 80 4.79 -18.92 -7.20
C LYS A 80 4.14 -18.81 -5.82
N LEU A 81 3.75 -17.61 -5.40
CA LEU A 81 3.16 -17.39 -4.09
C LEU A 81 1.77 -18.01 -3.96
N PHE A 82 0.96 -17.96 -5.02
CA PHE A 82 -0.37 -18.53 -5.06
C PHE A 82 -0.34 -20.06 -4.99
N ASP A 83 0.57 -20.69 -5.73
CA ASP A 83 0.74 -22.16 -5.75
C ASP A 83 1.21 -22.69 -4.38
N ILE A 84 2.14 -22.00 -3.72
CA ILE A 84 2.65 -22.36 -2.38
C ILE A 84 1.57 -22.21 -1.31
N ASN A 85 0.67 -21.23 -1.44
CA ASN A 85 -0.38 -20.97 -0.47
C ASN A 85 -1.71 -21.67 -0.79
N ASN A 86 -1.72 -22.66 -1.70
CA ASN A 86 -2.93 -23.40 -2.03
C ASN A 86 -3.52 -24.11 -0.78
N PRO A 87 -4.77 -23.82 -0.38
CA PRO A 87 -5.45 -24.46 0.75
C PRO A 87 -5.51 -25.98 0.68
N GLU A 88 -5.67 -26.53 -0.53
CA GLU A 88 -5.72 -27.99 -0.74
C GLU A 88 -4.39 -28.68 -0.44
N LYS A 89 -3.28 -27.92 -0.47
CA LYS A 89 -1.93 -28.38 -0.16
C LYS A 89 -1.46 -27.97 1.24
N GLY A 90 -2.40 -27.59 2.11
CA GLY A 90 -2.10 -27.14 3.48
C GLY A 90 -1.69 -25.66 3.58
N GLY A 91 -1.88 -24.87 2.52
CA GLY A 91 -1.71 -23.42 2.53
C GLY A 91 -2.86 -22.68 3.20
N SER A 92 -2.75 -21.35 3.29
CA SER A 92 -3.80 -20.50 3.87
C SER A 92 -4.66 -19.86 2.80
N PHE A 93 -5.97 -20.12 2.84
CA PHE A 93 -6.95 -19.44 1.98
C PHE A 93 -6.90 -17.92 2.12
N TYR A 94 -6.64 -17.43 3.34
CA TYR A 94 -6.51 -16.00 3.59
C TYR A 94 -5.30 -15.41 2.87
N LEU A 95 -4.13 -16.06 2.97
CA LEU A 95 -2.92 -15.60 2.28
C LEU A 95 -3.08 -15.68 0.76
N GLN A 96 -3.65 -16.78 0.26
CA GLN A 96 -3.95 -16.94 -1.16
C GLN A 96 -4.89 -15.82 -1.67
N SER A 97 -5.93 -15.50 -0.89
CA SER A 97 -6.85 -14.40 -1.20
C SER A 97 -6.15 -13.04 -1.20
N LYS A 98 -5.20 -12.79 -0.28
CA LYS A 98 -4.41 -11.55 -0.26
C LYS A 98 -3.47 -11.43 -1.44
N ILE A 99 -2.85 -12.54 -1.86
CA ILE A 99 -1.98 -12.59 -3.04
C ILE A 99 -2.78 -12.30 -4.31
N LEU A 100 -3.99 -12.86 -4.43
CA LEU A 100 -4.89 -12.57 -5.55
C LEU A 100 -5.26 -11.08 -5.61
N ARG A 101 -5.69 -10.50 -4.48
CA ARG A 101 -6.04 -9.08 -4.39
C ARG A 101 -4.87 -8.15 -4.70
N ALA A 102 -3.65 -8.54 -4.32
CA ALA A 102 -2.44 -7.79 -4.65
C ALA A 102 -2.19 -7.75 -6.16
N ARG A 103 -2.36 -8.88 -6.86
CA ARG A 103 -2.22 -8.95 -8.32
C ARG A 103 -3.25 -8.05 -9.00
N GLU A 104 -4.52 -8.21 -8.63
CA GLU A 104 -5.62 -7.41 -9.18
C GLU A 104 -5.39 -5.90 -8.99
N ARG A 105 -4.86 -5.49 -7.82
CA ARG A 105 -4.53 -4.09 -7.57
C ARG A 105 -3.44 -3.59 -8.52
N LEU A 106 -2.34 -4.33 -8.68
CA LEU A 106 -1.26 -3.91 -9.57
C LEU A 106 -1.68 -3.89 -11.05
N GLU A 107 -2.49 -4.87 -11.49
CA GLU A 107 -3.04 -4.91 -12.85
C GLU A 107 -3.93 -3.69 -13.15
N MET A 108 -4.75 -3.26 -12.19
CA MET A 108 -5.55 -2.04 -12.33
C MET A 108 -4.67 -0.79 -12.48
N GLU A 109 -3.62 -0.66 -11.65
CA GLU A 109 -2.69 0.46 -11.73
C GLU A 109 -1.96 0.52 -13.08
N PHE A 110 -1.53 -0.62 -13.62
CA PHE A 110 -0.90 -0.67 -14.94
C PHE A 110 -1.87 -0.21 -16.04
N ARG A 111 -3.12 -0.68 -16.00
CA ARG A 111 -4.15 -0.24 -16.96
C ARG A 111 -4.49 1.24 -16.84
N GLU A 112 -4.49 1.79 -15.62
CA GLU A 112 -4.68 3.22 -15.41
C GLU A 112 -3.50 4.04 -15.92
N ALA A 113 -2.27 3.56 -15.71
CA ALA A 113 -1.06 4.18 -16.26
C ALA A 113 -1.08 4.21 -17.80
N GLU A 114 -1.41 3.08 -18.44
CA GLU A 114 -1.55 3.00 -19.91
C GLU A 114 -2.61 3.96 -20.45
N ARG A 115 -3.77 4.04 -19.80
CA ARG A 115 -4.84 4.98 -20.19
C ARG A 115 -4.40 6.45 -20.07
N LYS A 116 -3.67 6.79 -19.00
CA LYS A 116 -3.13 8.15 -18.81
C LYS A 116 -2.11 8.49 -19.90
N VAL A 117 -1.22 7.55 -20.23
CA VAL A 117 -0.25 7.73 -21.32
C VAL A 117 -0.95 7.90 -22.67
N ALA A 118 -1.98 7.11 -22.96
CA ALA A 118 -2.77 7.25 -24.19
C ALA A 118 -3.48 8.60 -24.26
N HIS A 119 -4.13 9.02 -23.19
CA HIS A 119 -4.80 10.32 -23.09
C HIS A 119 -3.82 11.49 -23.22
N ASP A 120 -2.66 11.44 -22.58
CA ASP A 120 -1.62 12.47 -22.71
C ASP A 120 -1.05 12.55 -24.13
N LYS A 121 -0.99 11.42 -24.84
CA LYS A 121 -0.62 11.39 -26.26
C LYS A 121 -1.69 12.02 -27.14
N GLU A 122 -2.97 11.72 -26.91
CA GLU A 122 -4.10 12.37 -27.61
C GLU A 122 -4.12 13.89 -27.39
N LEU A 123 -3.85 14.36 -26.16
CA LEU A 123 -3.73 15.80 -25.87
C LEU A 123 -2.57 16.46 -26.61
N LYS A 124 -1.41 15.78 -26.70
CA LYS A 124 -0.22 16.29 -27.41
C LYS A 124 -0.40 16.31 -28.93
N GLU A 125 -1.12 15.33 -29.49
CA GLU A 125 -1.37 15.21 -30.94
C GLU A 125 -2.49 16.15 -31.42
N GLY A 126 -3.12 16.91 -30.51
CA GLY A 126 -4.19 17.84 -30.80
C GLY A 126 -5.55 17.13 -30.72
N TRP A 127 -6.28 17.41 -29.64
CA TRP A 127 -7.62 16.87 -29.40
C TRP A 127 -8.57 17.25 -30.55
N ASN A 128 -8.90 16.29 -31.42
CA ASN A 128 -9.83 16.46 -32.52
C ASN A 128 -11.08 15.60 -32.29
N PRO A 129 -12.00 16.02 -31.40
CA PRO A 129 -13.21 15.25 -31.12
C PRO A 129 -14.03 15.18 -32.41
N LYS A 130 -14.30 13.97 -32.88
CA LYS A 130 -15.34 13.75 -33.89
C LYS A 130 -16.69 14.00 -33.21
N VAL A 131 -17.04 15.27 -33.09
CA VAL A 131 -18.41 15.68 -32.81
C VAL A 131 -19.19 15.26 -34.04
N TYR A 132 -19.95 14.17 -33.94
CA TYR A 132 -20.98 13.89 -34.93
C TYR A 132 -21.93 15.10 -34.89
N LYS A 133 -21.86 15.93 -35.93
CA LYS A 133 -22.93 16.88 -36.21
C LYS A 133 -24.07 16.04 -36.79
N ASP A 134 -25.22 16.15 -36.13
CA ASP A 134 -26.50 15.58 -36.57
C ASP A 134 -26.79 15.89 -38.05
#